data_AF-A0A9W3SIR2-F1
#
_entry.id   AF-A0A9W3SIR2-F1
#
_cell.length_a   1.000
_cell.length_b   1.000
_cell.length_c   1.000
_cell.angle_alpha   90.00
_cell.angle_beta   90.00
_cell.angle_gamma   90.00
#
_symmetry.space_group_name_H-M   'P 1'
#
loop_
_entity.id
_entity.type
_entity.pdbx_description
1 polymer ?
#
loop_
_entity_poly.entity_id
_entity_poly.type
_entity_poly.pdbx_seq_one_letter_code
_entity_poly.pdbx_strand_id
1 'polypeptide(L)'
;MDKEREKFSYKVLCEFEKSFLEDFKEKDDGNIEFSSFNLEDNERTTPTQSITYTSFKDLFEEQYKESFLTSIESLDLKEINSKVGADTLDTIMAKDPIIRIRYEEITRERDLDNDGTPDRIDIDDTKNSVQTVGDLDKVKSSTNKETEEDNEEKKEKKIKRKSHDMEL
;
A
#
# COMPACT_ATOMS: atom_id res chain seq x y z
N MET A 1 3.99 0.12 -30.83
CA MET A 1 3.42 1.02 -29.80
C MET A 1 3.75 0.51 -28.40
N ASP A 2 3.56 -0.78 -28.10
CA ASP A 2 3.73 -1.29 -26.72
C ASP A 2 5.16 -1.18 -26.15
N LYS A 3 6.21 -1.36 -26.96
CA LYS A 3 7.61 -1.28 -26.48
C LYS A 3 8.04 0.14 -26.09
N GLU A 4 7.55 1.16 -26.81
CA GLU A 4 7.86 2.55 -26.47
C GLU A 4 7.10 2.99 -25.22
N ARG A 5 5.84 2.57 -25.08
CA ARG A 5 5.07 2.77 -23.86
C ARG A 5 5.74 2.09 -22.67
N GLU A 6 6.16 0.83 -22.81
CA GLU A 6 6.88 0.10 -21.76
C GLU A 6 8.18 0.80 -21.37
N LYS A 7 9.00 1.22 -22.35
CA LYS A 7 10.22 1.99 -22.07
C LYS A 7 9.91 3.30 -21.32
N PHE A 8 8.88 4.02 -21.74
CA PHE A 8 8.46 5.25 -21.07
C PHE A 8 8.02 4.98 -19.62
N SER A 9 7.25 3.92 -19.38
CA SER A 9 6.82 3.52 -18.04
C SER A 9 7.99 3.24 -17.11
N TYR A 10 8.99 2.47 -17.56
CA TYR A 10 10.19 2.22 -16.76
C TYR A 10 11.00 3.50 -16.52
N LYS A 11 11.11 4.38 -17.52
CA LYS A 11 11.78 5.68 -17.34
C LYS A 11 11.10 6.52 -16.25
N VAL A 12 9.76 6.59 -16.25
CA VAL A 12 9.00 7.33 -15.23
C VAL A 12 9.24 6.74 -13.84
N LEU A 13 9.29 5.41 -13.71
CA LEU A 13 9.62 4.77 -12.42
C LEU A 13 11.04 5.07 -11.96
N CYS A 14 12.03 5.02 -12.86
CA CYS A 14 13.40 5.42 -12.52
C CYS A 14 13.43 6.87 -12.04
N GLU A 15 12.75 7.81 -12.71
CA GLU A 15 12.71 9.22 -12.28
C GLU A 15 11.96 9.41 -10.96
N PHE A 16 10.95 8.60 -10.67
CA PHE A 16 10.19 8.65 -9.42
C PHE A 16 11.03 8.22 -8.21
N GLU A 17 11.85 7.17 -8.35
CA GLU A 17 12.69 6.64 -7.28
C GLU A 17 14.08 7.29 -7.20
N LYS A 18 14.49 8.00 -8.26
CA LYS A 18 15.78 8.68 -8.36
C LYS A 18 16.02 9.60 -7.17
N SER A 19 17.14 9.39 -6.48
CA SER A 19 17.57 10.29 -5.42
C SER A 19 18.23 11.56 -5.98
N PHE A 20 18.33 12.61 -5.17
CA PHE A 20 19.02 13.85 -5.59
C PHE A 20 20.53 13.67 -5.82
N LEU A 21 21.11 12.58 -5.33
CA LEU A 21 22.51 12.20 -5.49
C LEU A 21 22.72 11.24 -6.66
N GLU A 22 21.70 11.01 -7.47
CA GLU A 22 21.77 10.13 -8.62
C GLU A 22 21.43 10.91 -9.88
N ASP A 23 22.05 10.49 -10.98
CA ASP A 23 21.68 10.93 -12.31
C ASP A 23 21.68 9.75 -13.27
N PHE A 24 20.84 9.84 -14.29
CA PHE A 24 20.94 8.93 -15.42
C PHE A 24 20.60 9.60 -16.74
N LYS A 25 21.28 9.16 -17.79
CA LYS A 25 21.12 9.69 -19.14
C LYS A 25 21.10 8.57 -20.16
N GLU A 26 20.15 8.66 -21.09
CA GLU A 26 20.13 7.80 -22.27
C GLU A 26 21.18 8.26 -23.29
N LYS A 27 22.02 7.34 -23.75
CA LYS A 27 23.05 7.53 -24.78
C LYS A 27 22.47 7.33 -26.18
N ASP A 28 23.20 7.77 -27.20
CA ASP A 28 22.78 7.67 -28.61
C ASP A 28 22.60 6.21 -29.09
N ASP A 29 23.25 5.25 -28.42
CA ASP A 29 23.13 3.82 -28.67
C ASP A 29 21.93 3.16 -27.94
N GLY A 30 21.17 3.94 -27.16
CA GLY A 30 20.02 3.50 -26.37
C GLY A 30 20.38 2.95 -24.97
N ASN A 31 21.67 2.84 -24.64
CA ASN A 31 22.10 2.44 -23.30
C ASN A 31 21.89 3.58 -22.29
N ILE A 32 21.71 3.22 -21.02
CA ILE A 32 21.49 4.18 -19.94
C ILE A 32 22.75 4.29 -19.10
N GLU A 33 23.33 5.50 -19.03
CA GLU A 33 24.39 5.83 -18.11
C GLU A 33 23.79 6.22 -16.76
N PHE A 34 24.08 5.46 -15.71
CA PHE A 34 23.74 5.80 -14.34
C PHE A 34 24.99 6.35 -13.64
N SER A 35 24.79 7.36 -12.80
CA SER A 35 25.83 8.00 -12.00
C SER A 35 25.30 8.25 -10.58
N SER A 36 26.11 7.98 -9.57
CA SER A 36 25.80 8.36 -8.19
C SER A 36 26.92 9.20 -7.58
N PHE A 37 26.55 10.08 -6.65
CA PHE A 37 27.42 11.08 -6.03
C PHE A 37 27.43 10.92 -4.51
N ASN A 38 28.57 11.17 -3.89
CA ASN A 38 28.70 11.18 -2.44
C ASN A 38 28.61 12.62 -1.92
N LEU A 39 27.70 12.87 -0.97
CA LEU A 39 27.49 14.19 -0.35
C LEU A 39 28.73 14.67 0.43
N GLU A 40 29.54 13.76 0.96
CA GLU A 40 30.73 14.09 1.76
C GLU A 40 31.92 14.53 0.90
N ASP A 41 31.89 14.24 -0.40
CA ASP A 41 32.98 14.53 -1.34
C ASP A 41 32.82 15.95 -1.92
N ASN A 42 32.97 16.96 -1.05
CA ASN A 42 32.78 18.38 -1.37
C ASN A 42 33.73 18.94 -2.46
N GLU A 43 34.74 18.17 -2.88
CA GLU A 43 35.74 18.59 -3.86
C GLU A 43 35.58 17.94 -5.23
N ARG A 44 34.81 16.85 -5.36
CA ARG A 44 34.67 16.12 -6.62
C ARG A 44 33.38 16.47 -7.34
N THR A 45 33.53 16.95 -8.57
CA THR A 45 32.43 17.09 -9.55
C THR A 45 32.15 15.80 -10.33
N THR A 46 32.92 14.74 -10.07
CA THR A 46 32.83 13.47 -10.79
C THR A 46 31.99 12.46 -10.00
N PRO A 47 31.16 11.64 -10.66
CA PRO A 47 30.42 10.57 -10.01
C PRO A 47 31.33 9.66 -9.20
N THR A 48 30.86 9.24 -8.03
CA THR A 48 31.52 8.22 -7.20
C THR A 48 31.39 6.85 -7.83
N GLN A 49 30.25 6.58 -8.46
CA GLN A 49 30.00 5.36 -9.22
C GLN A 49 29.36 5.73 -10.56
N SER A 50 29.75 4.99 -11.61
CA SER A 50 29.09 5.06 -12.90
C SER A 50 28.91 3.65 -13.45
N ILE A 51 27.69 3.32 -13.87
CA ILE A 51 27.31 2.01 -14.44
C ILE A 51 26.54 2.28 -15.72
N THR A 52 26.72 1.42 -16.73
CA THR A 52 25.91 1.45 -17.96
C THR A 52 24.95 0.27 -17.98
N TYR A 53 23.67 0.53 -18.20
CA TYR A 53 22.60 -0.44 -18.35
C TYR A 53 22.13 -0.49 -19.81
N THR A 54 21.57 -1.62 -20.25
CA THR A 54 21.11 -1.74 -21.65
C THR A 54 19.74 -1.12 -21.90
N SER A 55 18.97 -0.89 -20.83
CA SER A 55 17.65 -0.27 -20.92
C SER A 55 17.22 0.37 -19.59
N PHE A 56 16.15 1.18 -19.62
CA PHE A 56 15.50 1.67 -18.39
C PHE A 56 14.91 0.55 -17.54
N LYS A 57 14.49 -0.55 -18.17
CA LYS A 57 13.99 -1.72 -17.45
C LYS A 57 15.10 -2.33 -16.61
N ASP A 58 16.27 -2.54 -17.19
CA ASP A 58 17.43 -3.10 -16.49
C ASP A 58 17.87 -2.20 -15.34
N LEU A 59 17.93 -0.88 -15.58
CA LEU A 59 18.23 0.10 -14.54
C LEU A 59 17.22 -0.01 -13.39
N PHE A 60 15.93 -0.06 -13.70
CA PHE A 60 14.88 -0.20 -12.70
C PHE A 60 15.01 -1.50 -11.91
N GLU A 61 15.18 -2.64 -12.59
CA GLU A 61 15.28 -3.95 -11.95
C GLU A 61 16.50 -4.05 -11.02
N GLU A 62 17.63 -3.49 -11.42
CA GLU A 62 18.89 -3.58 -10.67
C GLU A 62 19.06 -2.52 -9.57
N GLN A 63 18.49 -1.31 -9.73
CA GLN A 63 18.70 -0.20 -8.80
C GLN A 63 17.47 0.21 -8.00
N TYR A 64 16.28 0.18 -8.62
CA TYR A 64 15.11 0.89 -8.07
C TYR A 64 13.95 -0.01 -7.68
N LYS A 65 13.95 -1.29 -8.08
CA LYS A 65 12.81 -2.19 -7.87
C LYS A 65 12.49 -2.38 -6.39
N GLU A 66 13.49 -2.64 -5.56
CA GLU A 66 13.29 -2.83 -4.12
C GLU A 66 12.83 -1.53 -3.43
N SER A 67 13.40 -0.39 -3.82
CA SER A 67 12.96 0.93 -3.35
C SER A 67 11.50 1.19 -3.72
N PHE A 68 11.10 0.87 -4.96
CA PHE A 68 9.73 1.03 -5.42
C PHE A 68 8.75 0.13 -4.68
N LEU A 69 9.11 -1.12 -4.38
CA LEU A 69 8.29 -1.99 -3.53
C LEU A 69 8.10 -1.39 -2.14
N THR A 70 9.17 -0.83 -1.55
CA THR A 70 9.10 -0.12 -0.26
C THR A 70 8.22 1.12 -0.35
N SER A 71 8.29 1.87 -1.46
CA SER A 71 7.42 3.02 -1.73
C SER A 71 5.94 2.64 -1.80
N ILE A 72 5.60 1.51 -2.43
CA ILE A 72 4.22 0.97 -2.45
C ILE A 72 3.70 0.71 -1.04
N GLU A 73 4.53 0.13 -0.17
CA GLU A 73 4.16 -0.17 1.21
C GLU A 73 4.03 1.09 2.08
N SER A 74 4.82 2.12 1.80
CA SER A 74 4.98 3.29 2.68
C SER A 74 4.15 4.50 2.28
N LEU A 75 3.88 4.71 1.00
CA LEU A 75 3.19 5.90 0.48
C LEU A 75 1.69 5.65 0.28
N ASP A 76 0.91 6.75 0.21
CA ASP A 76 -0.50 6.68 -0.22
C ASP A 76 -0.54 6.21 -1.69
N LEU A 77 -1.30 5.16 -1.98
CA LEU A 77 -1.44 4.61 -3.34
C LEU A 77 -1.98 5.66 -4.31
N LYS A 78 -2.81 6.60 -3.82
CA LYS A 78 -3.28 7.74 -4.62
C LYS A 78 -2.16 8.70 -4.97
N GLU A 79 -1.21 8.92 -4.05
CA GLU A 79 -0.04 9.75 -4.29
C GLU A 79 0.88 9.11 -5.34
N ILE A 80 1.18 7.81 -5.20
CA ILE A 80 1.96 7.06 -6.20
C ILE A 80 1.28 7.17 -7.58
N ASN A 81 -0.04 6.92 -7.64
CA ASN A 81 -0.79 7.02 -8.90
C ASN A 81 -0.74 8.44 -9.50
N SER A 82 -0.80 9.48 -8.66
CA SER A 82 -0.70 10.86 -9.13
C SER A 82 0.68 11.24 -9.68
N LYS A 83 1.76 10.69 -9.12
CA LYS A 83 3.14 11.00 -9.50
C LYS A 83 3.63 10.17 -10.68
N VAL A 84 3.33 8.86 -10.67
CA VAL A 84 3.78 7.89 -11.67
C VAL A 84 2.81 7.81 -12.86
N GLY A 85 1.53 8.04 -12.61
CA GLY A 85 0.45 7.92 -13.60
C GLY A 85 -0.14 6.51 -13.68
N ALA A 86 -1.47 6.45 -13.80
CA ALA A 86 -2.22 5.19 -13.85
C ALA A 86 -1.77 4.28 -15.00
N ASP A 87 -1.64 4.84 -16.21
CA ASP A 87 -1.17 4.10 -17.39
C ASP A 87 0.22 3.46 -17.19
N THR A 88 1.12 4.12 -16.44
CA THR A 88 2.45 3.61 -16.12
C THR A 88 2.36 2.45 -15.14
N LEU A 89 1.59 2.62 -14.06
CA LEU A 89 1.38 1.56 -13.07
C LEU A 89 0.73 0.32 -13.70
N ASP A 90 -0.32 0.50 -14.50
CA ASP A 90 -1.00 -0.60 -15.19
C ASP A 90 -0.04 -1.36 -16.11
N THR A 91 0.79 -0.63 -16.86
CA THR A 91 1.81 -1.21 -17.74
C THR A 91 2.80 -2.06 -16.94
N ILE A 92 3.25 -1.57 -15.79
CA ILE A 92 4.25 -2.26 -14.96
C ILE A 92 3.63 -3.45 -14.23
N MET A 93 2.43 -3.32 -13.68
CA MET A 93 1.70 -4.44 -13.04
C MET A 93 1.37 -5.56 -14.03
N ALA A 94 1.15 -5.25 -15.30
CA ALA A 94 0.98 -6.26 -16.33
C ALA A 94 2.28 -7.02 -16.66
N LYS A 95 3.45 -6.44 -16.37
CA LYS A 95 4.77 -6.98 -16.74
C LYS A 95 5.52 -7.61 -15.57
N ASP A 96 5.30 -7.10 -14.35
CA ASP A 96 6.00 -7.52 -13.14
C ASP A 96 4.98 -8.06 -12.11
N PRO A 97 4.85 -9.40 -12.01
CA PRO A 97 3.92 -10.02 -11.08
C PRO A 97 4.21 -9.69 -9.61
N ILE A 98 5.47 -9.43 -9.25
CA ILE A 98 5.85 -9.14 -7.86
C ILE A 98 5.29 -7.78 -7.46
N ILE A 99 5.49 -6.76 -8.30
CA ILE A 99 4.94 -5.43 -8.09
C ILE A 99 3.41 -5.48 -8.02
N ARG A 100 2.78 -6.21 -8.95
CA ARG A 100 1.33 -6.38 -8.98
C ARG A 100 0.80 -6.99 -7.68
N ILE A 101 1.37 -8.11 -7.24
CA ILE A 101 0.93 -8.79 -6.01
C ILE A 101 1.05 -7.84 -4.82
N ARG A 102 2.18 -7.13 -4.68
CA ARG A 102 2.37 -6.17 -3.58
C ARG A 102 1.37 -5.02 -3.63
N TYR A 103 1.12 -4.46 -4.81
CA TYR A 103 0.14 -3.40 -4.97
C TYR A 103 -1.28 -3.86 -4.58
N GLU A 104 -1.69 -5.04 -5.03
CA GLU A 104 -3.00 -5.63 -4.69
C GLU A 104 -3.12 -5.99 -3.20
N GLU A 105 -2.04 -6.51 -2.58
CA GLU A 105 -1.98 -6.79 -1.14
C GLU A 105 -2.17 -5.51 -0.32
N ILE A 106 -1.38 -4.47 -0.59
CA ILE A 106 -1.48 -3.19 0.14
C ILE A 106 -2.83 -2.52 -0.10
N THR A 107 -3.39 -2.62 -1.30
CA THR A 107 -4.74 -2.13 -1.60
C THR A 107 -5.76 -2.80 -0.69
N ARG A 108 -5.72 -4.13 -0.59
CA ARG A 108 -6.64 -4.92 0.24
C ARG A 108 -6.44 -4.68 1.74
N GLU A 109 -5.20 -4.55 2.19
CA GLU A 109 -4.90 -4.31 3.61
C GLU A 109 -5.41 -2.94 4.09
N ARG A 110 -5.49 -1.98 3.17
CA ARG A 110 -5.97 -0.62 3.45
C ARG A 110 -7.46 -0.42 3.17
N ASP A 111 -8.10 -1.35 2.49
CA ASP A 111 -9.54 -1.37 2.19
C ASP A 111 -10.30 -2.08 3.32
N LEU A 112 -10.72 -1.33 4.33
CA LEU A 112 -11.34 -1.84 5.55
C LEU A 112 -12.82 -2.20 5.35
N ASP A 113 -13.51 -1.52 4.43
CA ASP A 113 -14.92 -1.78 4.12
C ASP A 113 -15.14 -2.74 2.93
N ASN A 114 -14.05 -3.17 2.28
CA ASN A 114 -14.00 -4.10 1.15
C ASN A 114 -14.69 -3.57 -0.12
N ASP A 115 -14.63 -2.26 -0.38
CA ASP A 115 -15.20 -1.64 -1.59
C ASP A 115 -14.25 -1.65 -2.80
N GLY A 116 -13.01 -2.11 -2.61
CA GLY A 116 -11.95 -2.16 -3.62
C GLY A 116 -11.08 -0.91 -3.67
N THR A 117 -11.31 0.07 -2.80
CA THR A 117 -10.58 1.33 -2.70
C THR A 117 -9.84 1.39 -1.36
N PRO A 118 -8.54 1.73 -1.35
CA PRO A 118 -7.83 1.95 -0.09
C PRO A 118 -8.48 3.07 0.72
N ASP A 119 -8.82 2.78 1.98
CA ASP A 119 -9.36 3.76 2.90
C ASP A 119 -8.30 4.75 3.38
N ARG A 120 -8.75 5.98 3.60
CA ARG A 120 -7.94 7.01 4.26
C ARG A 120 -8.17 6.93 5.76
N ILE A 121 -7.16 6.48 6.49
CA ILE A 121 -7.12 6.64 7.94
C ILE A 121 -6.54 8.03 8.22
N ASP A 122 -7.41 9.03 8.33
CA ASP A 122 -6.99 10.32 8.86
C ASP A 122 -6.85 10.20 10.39
N ILE A 123 -5.62 10.34 10.89
CA ILE A 123 -5.32 10.33 12.32
C ILE A 123 -6.00 11.51 13.04
N ASP A 124 -6.29 12.61 12.33
CA ASP A 124 -7.04 13.75 12.86
C ASP A 124 -8.57 13.50 12.84
N ASP A 125 -9.04 12.53 12.05
CA ASP A 125 -10.43 12.03 12.09
C ASP A 125 -10.68 11.03 13.23
N THR A 126 -9.75 10.89 14.17
CA THR A 126 -9.95 10.13 15.41
C THR A 126 -10.96 10.81 16.34
N LYS A 127 -12.24 10.77 15.95
CA LYS A 127 -13.38 10.87 16.87
C LYS A 127 -13.45 9.72 17.87
N ASN A 128 -12.51 8.77 17.79
CA ASN A 128 -12.25 7.78 18.84
C ASN A 128 -11.01 8.15 19.67
N SER A 129 -10.85 9.42 19.99
CA SER A 129 -9.97 9.83 21.06
C SER A 129 -10.74 9.67 22.37
N VAL A 130 -10.29 8.74 23.22
CA VAL A 130 -10.46 8.92 24.67
C VAL A 130 -9.73 10.22 25.00
N GLN A 131 -10.43 11.36 24.89
CA GLN A 131 -9.82 12.69 24.99
C GLN A 131 -9.44 13.03 26.43
N THR A 132 -10.07 12.35 27.39
CA THR A 132 -9.85 12.60 28.82
C THR A 132 -9.81 11.29 29.62
N VAL A 133 -9.16 11.32 30.79
CA VAL A 133 -9.22 10.23 31.78
C VAL A 133 -10.65 9.88 32.23
N GLY A 134 -11.63 10.79 32.05
CA GLY A 134 -13.05 10.51 32.30
C GLY A 134 -13.72 9.67 31.20
N ASP A 135 -13.19 9.67 29.98
CA ASP A 135 -13.68 8.83 28.89
C ASP A 135 -13.21 7.37 29.05
N LEU A 136 -12.08 7.15 29.73
CA LEU A 136 -11.59 5.82 30.12
C LEU A 136 -12.56 5.08 31.04
N ASP A 137 -13.25 5.80 31.94
CA ASP A 137 -14.28 5.22 32.81
C ASP A 137 -15.55 4.84 32.03
N LYS A 138 -15.90 5.57 30.95
CA LYS A 138 -17.01 5.19 30.06
C LYS A 138 -16.67 3.94 29.23
N VAL A 139 -15.43 3.79 28.78
CA VAL A 139 -14.97 2.59 28.07
C VAL A 139 -14.97 1.37 28.99
N LYS A 140 -14.47 1.49 30.22
CA LYS A 140 -14.53 0.41 31.23
C LYS A 140 -15.96 0.02 31.60
N SER A 141 -16.88 0.98 31.57
CA SER A 141 -18.30 0.74 31.84
C SER A 141 -19.04 0.08 30.67
N SER A 142 -18.50 0.18 29.45
CA SER A 142 -19.13 -0.33 28.23
C SER A 142 -18.60 -1.71 27.82
N THR A 143 -17.37 -2.08 28.21
CA THR A 143 -16.84 -3.45 28.04
C THR A 143 -17.59 -4.52 28.86
N ASN A 144 -18.48 -4.12 29.76
CA ASN A 144 -19.34 -5.02 30.51
C ASN A 144 -20.76 -5.15 29.94
N LYS A 145 -21.08 -4.53 28.79
CA LYS A 145 -22.45 -4.56 28.25
C LYS A 145 -22.63 -5.27 26.91
N GLU A 146 -21.57 -5.81 26.31
CA GLU A 146 -21.66 -6.59 25.05
C GLU A 146 -21.29 -8.07 25.20
N THR A 147 -21.14 -8.58 26.43
CA THR A 147 -21.03 -10.03 26.71
C THR A 147 -22.27 -10.64 27.39
N GLU A 148 -23.40 -9.94 27.39
CA GLU A 148 -24.69 -10.45 27.90
C GLU A 148 -25.90 -10.13 26.98
N GLU A 149 -25.73 -10.08 25.67
CA GLU A 149 -26.87 -10.07 24.72
C GLU A 149 -26.88 -11.26 23.76
N ASP A 150 -26.36 -12.43 24.18
CA ASP A 150 -26.47 -13.65 23.36
C ASP A 150 -26.78 -14.93 24.16
N ASN A 151 -27.61 -14.81 25.22
CA ASN A 151 -28.09 -16.00 25.92
C ASN A 151 -29.51 -15.94 26.55
N GLU A 152 -30.40 -15.07 26.06
CA GLU A 152 -31.83 -15.08 26.48
C GLU A 152 -32.86 -15.40 25.39
N GLU A 153 -32.48 -15.67 24.13
CA GLU A 153 -33.45 -16.05 23.08
C GLU A 153 -33.64 -17.56 22.84
N LYS A 154 -33.19 -18.42 23.76
CA LYS A 154 -33.40 -19.90 23.66
C LYS A 154 -33.95 -20.57 24.92
N LYS A 155 -34.83 -19.91 25.70
CA LYS A 155 -35.58 -20.59 26.78
C LYS A 155 -37.09 -20.33 26.87
N GLU A 156 -37.74 -19.74 25.85
CA GLU A 156 -39.21 -19.56 25.87
C GLU A 156 -40.01 -20.32 24.79
N LYS A 157 -39.44 -21.37 24.19
CA LYS A 157 -40.19 -22.30 23.31
C LYS A 157 -40.03 -23.75 23.73
N LYS A 158 -40.50 -24.12 24.92
CA LYS A 158 -40.89 -25.49 25.32
C LYS A 158 -41.42 -25.50 26.76
N ILE A 159 -42.67 -25.09 26.98
CA ILE A 159 -43.65 -25.67 27.94
C ILE A 159 -45.00 -25.03 27.59
N LYS A 160 -45.68 -25.62 26.61
CA LYS A 160 -47.14 -25.56 26.42
C LYS A 160 -47.51 -26.69 25.46
N ARG A 161 -47.21 -27.92 25.87
CA ARG A 161 -47.81 -29.11 25.29
C ARG A 161 -48.80 -29.67 26.30
N LYS A 162 -50.05 -29.61 25.88
CA LYS A 162 -51.25 -30.23 26.47
C LYS A 162 -50.93 -31.58 27.10
N SER A 163 -51.17 -31.73 28.40
CA SER A 163 -51.54 -33.01 28.99
C SER A 163 -53.06 -33.09 28.99
N HIS A 164 -53.59 -33.76 27.98
CA HIS A 164 -54.90 -34.41 28.05
C HIS A 164 -54.69 -35.83 28.59
N ASP A 165 -55.79 -36.46 29.02
CA ASP A 165 -55.95 -37.77 29.69
C ASP A 165 -55.66 -37.82 31.20
N MET A 166 -56.50 -38.41 32.05
CA MET A 166 -57.79 -39.08 31.88
C MET A 166 -58.41 -39.20 33.29
N GLU A 167 -59.72 -38.98 33.42
CA GLU A 167 -60.50 -39.44 34.58
C GLU A 167 -60.50 -40.97 34.63
N LEU A 168 -60.38 -41.52 35.85
CA LEU A 168 -60.85 -42.84 36.22
C LEU A 168 -61.21 -42.85 37.71
#